data_AF-A0A834ZXI9-F1
#
_entry.id   AF-A0A834ZXI9-F1
#
_cell.length_a   1.000
_cell.length_b   1.000
_cell.length_c   1.000
_cell.angle_alpha   90.00
_cell.angle_beta   90.00
_cell.angle_gamma   90.00
#
_symmetry.space_group_name_H-M   'P 1'
#
loop_
_entity.id
_entity.type
_entity.pdbx_description
1 polymer ?
#
loop_
_entity_poly.entity_id
_entity_poly.type
_entity_poly.pdbx_seq_one_letter_code
_entity_poly.pdbx_strand_id
1 'polypeptide(L)'
;MHRVMDKPFPPAEAMEAAEELNKKIKKRNLRNLNTSHSFSASLPDDVRGVFADSICAVKYSKDPFSDLRESIIEMINDVGVRDWDEMEELVYCFVVLNSSEIHGFIGDAFLSLWQVEETTDPINCPYHYFCDSTYPGNYPSAVDVLLLLFTIASYLVTLIFTVVEISGGREHIRFSRMRKYWLPSGPVALPFILLALAKGHRINTIFPLSRLGPALLQLVHISAIAFENEAEENVKYALFEVSTVSGILHASLYLDSIILPYYTGLDALVTSTFSGECISCVCRKEILVVGGRLVVYRGWSATTFSVVGTLCLRIVCKLSMEGKGRSVLIKSMLEIMCWILIAMDCVHLMINSPQGGSLEKGAAFGGVFVLICLHVLRKVGTQLTKRGLSIKE
;
A
#
# COMPACT_ATOMS: atom_id res chain seq x y z
N MET A 1 27.89 -0.77 36.57
CA MET A 1 26.96 0.38 36.39
C MET A 1 27.73 1.67 36.15
N HIS A 2 27.17 2.61 35.38
CA HIS A 2 27.80 3.90 35.08
C HIS A 2 27.12 5.09 35.79
N ARG A 3 27.95 5.94 36.43
CA ARG A 3 27.57 7.27 36.93
C ARG A 3 28.05 8.33 35.93
N VAL A 4 27.13 9.11 35.38
CA VAL A 4 27.43 10.15 34.38
C VAL A 4 27.52 11.53 35.04
N MET A 5 28.59 12.28 34.73
CA MET A 5 28.83 13.64 35.24
C MET A 5 28.77 14.65 34.09
N ASP A 6 28.20 15.84 34.34
CA ASP A 6 28.10 16.94 33.38
C ASP A 6 28.71 18.23 33.97
N LYS A 7 29.71 18.85 33.30
CA LYS A 7 30.20 20.23 33.51
C LYS A 7 31.20 20.66 32.41
N PRO A 8 31.40 21.97 32.17
CA PRO A 8 31.49 22.57 30.83
C PRO A 8 32.78 22.26 30.05
N PHE A 9 32.64 22.30 28.73
CA PHE A 9 33.66 22.00 27.72
C PHE A 9 35.04 22.59 28.03
N PRO A 10 36.09 21.76 28.19
CA PRO A 10 37.48 22.24 28.22
C PRO A 10 37.97 22.56 26.79
N PRO A 11 38.98 23.44 26.65
CA PRO A 11 39.50 23.83 25.33
C PRO A 11 40.12 22.66 24.56
N ALA A 12 40.07 22.73 23.23
CA ALA A 12 40.35 21.63 22.29
C ALA A 12 41.69 20.91 22.50
N GLU A 13 42.72 21.60 22.97
CA GLU A 13 44.05 21.02 23.27
C GLU A 13 44.02 20.04 24.46
N ALA A 14 43.11 20.23 25.43
CA ALA A 14 42.90 19.28 26.52
C ALA A 14 42.13 18.03 26.07
N MET A 15 41.37 18.13 24.97
CA MET A 15 40.57 17.04 24.42
C MET A 15 41.44 16.04 23.64
N GLU A 16 42.45 16.52 22.91
CA GLU A 16 43.41 15.68 22.19
C GLU A 16 44.34 14.92 23.14
N ALA A 17 44.78 15.58 24.23
CA ALA A 17 45.56 14.94 25.29
C ALA A 17 44.76 13.86 26.05
N ALA A 18 43.47 14.09 26.30
CA ALA A 18 42.58 13.13 26.95
C ALA A 18 42.28 11.92 26.06
N GLU A 19 42.14 12.11 24.75
CA GLU A 19 41.89 11.03 23.80
C GLU A 19 43.13 10.15 23.55
N GLU A 20 44.33 10.74 23.56
CA GLU A 20 45.59 10.01 23.52
C GLU A 20 45.84 9.22 24.83
N LEU A 21 45.46 9.80 25.98
CA LEU A 21 45.49 9.11 27.27
C LEU A 21 44.49 7.94 27.29
N ASN A 22 43.29 8.12 26.75
CA ASN A 22 42.27 7.06 26.68
C ASN A 22 42.68 5.91 25.73
N LYS A 23 43.33 6.21 24.60
CA LYS A 23 43.93 5.18 23.72
C LYS A 23 45.08 4.44 24.42
N LYS A 24 45.90 5.12 25.23
CA LYS A 24 46.95 4.50 26.07
C LYS A 24 46.37 3.64 27.20
N ILE A 25 45.26 4.06 27.82
CA ILE A 25 44.53 3.30 28.85
C ILE A 25 43.88 2.04 28.26
N LYS A 26 43.21 2.15 27.11
CA LYS A 26 42.58 1.02 26.40
C LYS A 26 43.61 -0.05 25.96
N LYS A 27 44.84 0.37 25.63
CA LYS A 27 45.95 -0.54 25.27
C LYS A 27 46.65 -1.17 26.49
N ARG A 28 46.51 -0.58 27.69
CA ARG A 28 47.03 -1.11 28.97
C ARG A 28 46.05 -2.04 29.68
N ASN A 29 44.74 -1.83 29.49
CA ASN A 29 43.68 -2.64 30.10
C ASN A 29 43.55 -4.07 29.54
N LEU A 30 44.27 -4.41 28.47
CA LEU A 30 44.37 -5.79 27.98
C LEU A 30 45.42 -6.63 28.74
N ARG A 31 46.10 -6.09 29.77
CA ARG A 31 47.22 -6.80 30.40
C ARG A 31 47.33 -6.84 31.92
N ASN A 32 46.55 -6.11 32.72
CA ASN A 32 46.68 -6.21 34.18
C ASN A 32 45.32 -6.11 34.89
N LEU A 33 44.78 -7.27 35.26
CA LEU A 33 43.97 -7.43 36.46
C LEU A 33 44.86 -7.12 37.68
N ASN A 34 44.32 -6.36 38.64
CA ASN A 34 44.90 -5.95 39.94
C ASN A 34 45.55 -4.56 39.98
N THR A 35 45.16 -3.82 41.03
CA THR A 35 45.57 -2.47 41.48
C THR A 35 44.92 -1.27 40.76
N SER A 36 43.67 -1.00 41.16
CA SER A 36 42.83 0.15 40.80
C SER A 36 43.09 1.38 41.69
N HIS A 37 43.47 2.50 41.08
CA HIS A 37 43.11 3.84 41.58
C HIS A 37 41.88 4.26 40.76
N SER A 38 40.68 4.03 41.31
CA SER A 38 39.38 4.26 40.67
C SER A 38 38.70 5.52 41.21
N PHE A 39 38.17 6.38 40.33
CA PHE A 39 37.01 7.20 40.66
C PHE A 39 35.78 6.26 40.62
N SER A 40 35.62 5.43 41.64
CA SER A 40 34.47 4.54 41.81
C SER A 40 33.39 5.25 42.61
N ALA A 41 32.14 5.20 42.14
CA ALA A 41 31.00 5.46 43.00
C ALA A 41 30.74 4.20 43.84
N SER A 42 30.25 4.36 45.08
CA SER A 42 29.73 3.24 45.86
C SER A 42 28.24 3.05 45.53
N LEU A 43 27.80 1.80 45.47
CA LEU A 43 26.36 1.50 45.49
C LEU A 43 25.76 1.96 46.83
N PRO A 44 24.45 2.25 46.87
CA PRO A 44 23.73 2.46 48.12
C PRO A 44 23.83 1.23 49.04
N ASP A 45 23.97 1.45 50.36
CA ASP A 45 24.18 0.38 51.37
C ASP A 45 22.98 -0.57 51.52
N ASP A 46 21.82 -0.18 51.00
CA ASP A 46 20.56 -0.89 51.01
C ASP A 46 20.35 -1.83 49.81
N VAL A 47 21.20 -1.76 48.78
CA VAL A 47 21.12 -2.65 47.61
C VAL A 47 21.49 -4.08 48.01
N ARG A 48 20.60 -5.04 47.69
CA ARG A 48 20.78 -6.46 48.00
C ARG A 48 20.77 -7.31 46.73
N GLY A 49 21.18 -8.58 46.87
CA GLY A 49 21.06 -9.56 45.80
C GLY A 49 22.18 -9.47 44.76
N VAL A 50 21.84 -9.71 43.49
CA VAL A 50 22.80 -9.90 42.38
C VAL A 50 23.69 -8.68 42.08
N PHE A 51 23.31 -7.49 42.54
CA PHE A 51 24.05 -6.24 42.30
C PHE A 51 25.04 -5.87 43.41
N ALA A 52 25.04 -6.55 44.56
CA ALA A 52 25.82 -6.14 45.74
C ALA A 52 27.34 -6.03 45.49
N ASP A 53 27.88 -6.85 44.58
CA ASP A 53 29.30 -6.86 44.20
C ASP A 53 29.59 -6.06 42.92
N SER A 54 28.60 -5.33 42.38
CA SER A 54 28.74 -4.60 41.12
C SER A 54 29.60 -3.35 41.28
N ILE A 55 30.54 -3.16 40.35
CA ILE A 55 31.40 -1.98 40.33
C ILE A 55 30.67 -0.83 39.63
N CYS A 56 30.62 0.33 40.30
CA CYS A 56 30.09 1.56 39.72
C CYS A 56 31.23 2.45 39.22
N ALA A 57 31.37 2.54 37.90
CA ALA A 57 32.37 3.38 37.25
C ALA A 57 31.77 4.74 36.89
N VAL A 58 32.53 5.81 37.09
CA VAL A 58 32.14 7.15 36.64
C VAL A 58 32.54 7.33 35.18
N LYS A 59 31.60 7.67 34.30
CA LYS A 59 31.82 7.88 32.86
C LYS A 59 31.40 9.28 32.45
N TYR A 60 32.30 10.03 31.83
CA TYR A 60 31.93 11.28 31.14
C TYR A 60 31.33 10.93 29.78
N SER A 61 30.07 11.31 29.56
CA SER A 61 29.32 10.95 28.35
C SER A 61 28.97 12.19 27.54
N LYS A 62 29.08 12.09 26.20
CA LYS A 62 28.53 13.08 25.25
C LYS A 62 27.12 12.70 24.78
N ASP A 63 26.70 11.46 25.04
CA ASP A 63 25.40 10.89 24.68
C ASP A 63 24.93 9.97 25.82
N PRO A 64 24.35 10.55 26.89
CA PRO A 64 23.95 9.80 28.07
C PRO A 64 22.97 8.68 27.75
N PHE A 65 22.06 8.86 26.78
CA PHE A 65 21.09 7.85 26.39
C PHE A 65 21.75 6.57 25.88
N SER A 66 22.65 6.68 24.90
CA SER A 66 23.32 5.49 24.33
C SER A 66 24.20 4.79 25.36
N ASP A 67 24.94 5.57 26.17
CA ASP A 67 25.85 5.04 27.18
C ASP A 67 25.10 4.36 28.33
N LEU A 68 23.94 4.89 28.72
CA LEU A 68 23.07 4.27 29.72
C LEU A 68 22.43 3.00 29.16
N ARG A 69 21.92 3.03 27.93
CA ARG A 69 21.31 1.87 27.28
C ARG A 69 22.29 0.71 27.17
N GLU A 70 23.53 0.96 26.73
CA GLU A 70 24.58 -0.06 26.65
C GLU A 70 24.90 -0.62 28.05
N SER A 71 25.04 0.24 29.05
CA SER A 71 25.31 -0.19 30.43
C SER A 71 24.16 -1.00 31.04
N ILE A 72 22.90 -0.67 30.74
CA ILE A 72 21.74 -1.43 31.23
C ILE A 72 21.71 -2.82 30.58
N ILE A 73 21.98 -2.93 29.27
CA ILE A 73 22.06 -4.21 28.56
C ILE A 73 23.18 -5.09 29.15
N GLU A 74 24.35 -4.52 29.40
CA GLU A 74 25.45 -5.23 30.07
C GLU A 74 25.03 -5.74 31.45
N MET A 75 24.33 -4.94 32.26
CA MET A 75 23.85 -5.37 33.57
C MET A 75 22.79 -6.49 33.48
N ILE A 76 21.86 -6.41 32.53
CA ILE A 76 20.84 -7.45 32.32
C ILE A 76 21.49 -8.77 31.92
N ASN A 77 22.43 -8.74 30.97
CA ASN A 77 23.05 -9.94 30.41
C ASN A 77 24.14 -10.55 31.30
N ASP A 78 25.04 -9.72 31.85
CA ASP A 78 26.26 -10.20 32.50
C ASP A 78 26.07 -10.42 34.01
N VAL A 79 25.20 -9.63 34.65
CA VAL A 79 24.86 -9.79 36.08
C VAL A 79 23.62 -10.67 36.26
N GLY A 80 22.76 -10.74 35.24
CA GLY A 80 21.71 -11.76 35.13
C GLY A 80 20.40 -11.37 35.82
N VAL A 81 19.73 -10.33 35.28
CA VAL A 81 18.40 -9.90 35.74
C VAL A 81 17.33 -10.80 35.13
N ARG A 82 16.55 -11.48 35.97
CA ARG A 82 15.62 -12.55 35.55
C ARG A 82 14.18 -12.35 36.00
N ASP A 83 13.94 -11.47 36.97
CA ASP A 83 12.59 -11.18 37.45
C ASP A 83 12.36 -9.68 37.66
N TRP A 84 11.12 -9.34 38.00
CA TRP A 84 10.68 -7.95 38.15
C TRP A 84 11.30 -7.26 39.37
N ASP A 85 11.55 -8.01 40.45
CA ASP A 85 12.15 -7.48 41.67
C ASP A 85 13.62 -7.07 41.41
N GLU A 86 14.37 -7.89 40.67
CA GLU A 86 15.74 -7.57 40.22
C GLU A 86 15.75 -6.41 39.20
N MET A 87 14.73 -6.30 38.35
CA MET A 87 14.59 -5.18 37.39
C MET A 87 14.30 -3.85 38.12
N GLU A 88 13.41 -3.85 39.11
CA GLU A 88 13.10 -2.67 39.93
C GLU A 88 14.35 -2.18 40.69
N GLU A 89 15.11 -3.11 41.28
CA GLU A 89 16.37 -2.81 41.97
C GLU A 89 17.43 -2.24 41.00
N LEU A 90 17.48 -2.74 39.76
CA LEU A 90 18.37 -2.21 38.72
C LEU A 90 18.02 -0.76 38.36
N VAL A 91 16.73 -0.45 38.19
CA VAL A 91 16.26 0.91 37.92
C VAL A 91 16.59 1.83 39.11
N TYR A 92 16.32 1.38 40.33
CA TYR A 92 16.66 2.11 41.55
C TYR A 92 18.14 2.49 41.59
N CYS A 93 19.04 1.55 41.31
CA CYS A 93 20.48 1.80 41.29
C CYS A 93 20.87 2.88 40.28
N PHE A 94 20.35 2.83 39.04
CA PHE A 94 20.67 3.85 38.02
C PHE A 94 20.15 5.24 38.40
N VAL A 95 18.97 5.32 39.00
CA VAL A 95 18.38 6.59 39.47
C VAL A 95 19.20 7.19 40.61
N VAL A 96 19.62 6.39 41.59
CA VAL A 96 20.39 6.90 42.74
C VAL A 96 21.82 7.26 42.37
N LEU A 97 22.44 6.52 41.45
CA LEU A 97 23.83 6.78 41.02
C LEU A 97 23.97 8.04 40.16
N ASN A 98 22.90 8.52 39.55
CA ASN A 98 22.91 9.64 38.60
C ASN A 98 22.10 10.84 39.10
N SER A 99 22.46 12.05 38.67
CA SER A 99 21.74 13.26 39.07
C SER A 99 20.37 13.35 38.37
N SER A 100 19.46 14.18 38.91
CA SER A 100 18.08 14.31 38.42
C SER A 100 17.98 14.71 36.95
N GLU A 101 18.97 15.40 36.40
CA GLU A 101 19.02 15.81 35.00
C GLU A 101 19.19 14.61 34.05
N ILE A 102 19.74 13.49 34.55
CA ILE A 102 20.00 12.27 33.77
C ILE A 102 18.82 11.29 33.85
N HIS A 103 17.91 11.46 34.82
CA HIS A 103 16.80 10.52 35.06
C HIS A 103 15.88 10.36 33.85
N GLY A 104 15.67 11.41 33.05
CA GLY A 104 14.91 11.33 31.80
C GLY A 104 15.54 10.33 30.81
N PHE A 105 16.86 10.42 30.61
CA PHE A 105 17.60 9.49 29.74
C PHE A 105 17.64 8.06 30.29
N ILE A 106 17.62 7.89 31.61
CA ILE A 106 17.51 6.57 32.25
C ILE A 106 16.15 5.95 31.93
N GLY A 107 15.06 6.69 32.13
CA GLY A 107 13.71 6.24 31.80
C GLY A 107 13.58 5.87 30.32
N ASP A 108 14.05 6.74 29.43
CA ASP A 108 14.03 6.49 27.99
C ASP A 108 14.86 5.26 27.60
N ALA A 109 16.02 5.05 28.23
CA ALA A 109 16.87 3.89 27.97
C ALA A 109 16.18 2.58 28.39
N PHE A 110 15.60 2.50 29.60
CA PHE A 110 14.83 1.33 30.04
C PHE A 110 13.60 1.07 29.16
N LEU A 111 12.83 2.11 28.81
CA LEU A 111 11.68 1.99 27.91
C LEU A 111 12.09 1.51 26.52
N SER A 112 13.25 1.95 26.00
CA SER A 112 13.75 1.52 24.70
C SER A 112 14.09 0.03 24.65
N LEU A 113 14.49 -0.57 25.77
CA LEU A 113 14.79 -2.00 25.86
C LEU A 113 13.50 -2.82 25.83
N TRP A 114 12.46 -2.37 26.54
CA TRP A 114 11.16 -3.04 26.54
C TRP A 114 10.46 -2.99 25.17
N GLN A 115 10.64 -1.91 24.42
CA GLN A 115 10.17 -1.81 23.02
C GLN A 115 10.91 -2.76 22.06
N VAL A 116 12.12 -3.19 22.43
CA VAL A 116 12.94 -4.11 21.63
C VAL A 116 12.72 -5.57 22.05
N GLU A 117 12.44 -5.84 23.33
CA GLU A 117 12.22 -7.20 23.84
C GLU A 117 10.83 -7.77 23.44
N GLU A 118 9.82 -6.92 23.19
CA GLU A 118 8.59 -7.34 22.49
C GLU A 118 8.83 -7.69 21.00
N THR A 119 10.07 -7.56 20.50
CA THR A 119 10.44 -7.82 19.09
C THR A 119 11.52 -8.88 18.88
N THR A 120 11.93 -9.62 19.92
CA THR A 120 12.86 -10.75 19.83
C THR A 120 12.18 -12.12 19.73
N ASP A 121 10.94 -12.17 19.25
CA ASP A 121 10.41 -13.38 18.60
C ASP A 121 10.96 -13.38 17.15
N PRO A 122 11.52 -14.49 16.60
CA PRO A 122 11.93 -14.59 15.18
C PRO A 122 10.82 -14.20 14.16
N ILE A 123 9.59 -13.98 14.63
CA ILE A 123 8.46 -13.44 13.87
C ILE A 123 8.51 -11.89 13.73
N ASN A 124 9.12 -11.16 14.66
CA ASN A 124 9.09 -9.68 14.75
C ASN A 124 10.42 -8.98 14.41
N CYS A 125 11.17 -9.48 13.42
CA CYS A 125 12.11 -8.58 12.75
C CYS A 125 11.29 -7.42 12.12
N PRO A 126 11.61 -6.13 12.37
CA PRO A 126 10.87 -4.98 11.81
C PRO A 126 10.82 -4.96 10.28
N TYR A 127 11.65 -5.80 9.65
CA TYR A 127 11.82 -5.95 8.23
C TYR A 127 11.45 -7.35 7.71
N HIS A 128 10.89 -8.24 8.54
CA HIS A 128 10.42 -9.57 8.10
C HIS A 128 9.21 -9.41 7.19
N TYR A 129 9.39 -9.71 5.90
CA TYR A 129 8.26 -9.78 4.98
C TYR A 129 7.52 -11.10 5.22
N PHE A 130 6.36 -10.96 5.88
CA PHE A 130 5.36 -11.98 6.12
C PHE A 130 5.18 -12.91 4.90
N CYS A 131 5.60 -14.17 5.04
CA CYS A 131 5.09 -15.28 4.25
C CYS A 131 3.84 -15.76 4.97
N ASP A 132 2.67 -15.45 4.42
CA ASP A 132 1.42 -15.92 5.01
C ASP A 132 1.40 -17.45 4.98
N SER A 133 1.58 -18.08 6.13
CA SER A 133 1.43 -19.54 6.30
C SER A 133 -0.01 -19.99 6.04
N THR A 134 -0.95 -19.05 5.84
CA THR A 134 -2.34 -19.32 5.50
C THR A 134 -2.68 -19.16 4.02
N TYR A 135 -1.73 -18.85 3.12
CA TYR A 135 -2.02 -18.82 1.69
C TYR A 135 -2.39 -20.24 1.19
N PRO A 136 -3.65 -20.50 0.81
CA PRO A 136 -4.12 -21.86 0.49
C PRO A 136 -3.68 -22.32 -0.91
N GLY A 137 -2.71 -21.64 -1.53
CA GLY A 137 -2.25 -21.88 -2.89
C GLY A 137 -3.13 -21.24 -3.97
N ASN A 138 -2.55 -21.15 -5.17
CA ASN A 138 -3.26 -20.71 -6.38
C ASN A 138 -4.40 -21.68 -6.70
N TYR A 139 -5.46 -21.20 -7.34
CA TYR A 139 -6.44 -22.08 -7.95
C TYR A 139 -5.83 -22.91 -9.10
N PRO A 140 -6.47 -24.03 -9.49
CA PRO A 140 -6.09 -24.74 -10.69
C PRO A 140 -6.11 -23.81 -11.91
N SER A 141 -5.15 -23.99 -12.83
CA SER A 141 -5.00 -23.18 -14.04
C SER A 141 -6.25 -23.12 -14.92
N ALA A 142 -7.15 -24.11 -14.81
CA ALA A 142 -8.45 -24.09 -15.48
C ALA A 142 -9.32 -22.88 -15.08
N VAL A 143 -9.24 -22.41 -13.83
CA VAL A 143 -9.97 -21.23 -13.37
C VAL A 143 -9.45 -19.97 -14.07
N ASP A 144 -8.13 -19.83 -14.19
CA ASP A 144 -7.50 -18.72 -14.89
C ASP A 144 -7.85 -18.72 -16.39
N VAL A 145 -7.85 -19.90 -17.04
CA VAL A 145 -8.27 -20.03 -18.44
C VAL A 145 -9.74 -19.63 -18.60
N LEU A 146 -10.62 -20.09 -17.71
CA LEU A 146 -12.04 -19.73 -17.76
C LEU A 146 -12.24 -18.21 -17.62
N LEU A 147 -11.50 -17.58 -16.70
CA LEU A 147 -11.55 -16.13 -16.51
C LEU A 147 -10.98 -15.37 -17.71
N LEU A 148 -9.88 -15.85 -18.31
CA LEU A 148 -9.32 -15.29 -19.54
C LEU A 148 -10.33 -15.37 -20.71
N LEU A 149 -10.97 -16.53 -20.92
CA LEU A 149 -12.00 -16.69 -21.96
C LEU A 149 -13.19 -15.77 -21.70
N PHE A 150 -13.63 -15.68 -20.44
CA PHE A 150 -14.72 -14.78 -20.04
C PHE A 150 -14.36 -13.30 -20.28
N THR A 151 -13.12 -12.88 -19.99
CA THR A 151 -12.68 -11.50 -20.24
C THR A 151 -12.56 -11.19 -21.72
N ILE A 152 -12.01 -12.11 -22.53
CA ILE A 152 -11.97 -11.96 -23.99
C ILE A 152 -13.40 -11.87 -24.55
N ALA A 153 -14.30 -12.74 -24.11
CA ALA A 153 -15.71 -12.70 -24.53
C ALA A 153 -16.37 -11.37 -24.15
N SER A 154 -16.17 -10.89 -22.91
CA SER A 154 -16.70 -9.60 -22.44
C SER A 154 -16.16 -8.42 -23.26
N TYR A 155 -14.87 -8.46 -23.62
CA TYR A 155 -14.25 -7.47 -24.50
C TYR A 155 -14.86 -7.50 -25.90
N LEU A 156 -14.97 -8.68 -26.52
CA LEU A 156 -15.54 -8.85 -27.86
C LEU A 156 -17.01 -8.41 -27.90
N VAL A 157 -17.80 -8.76 -26.89
CA VAL A 157 -19.19 -8.30 -26.77
C VAL A 157 -19.25 -6.77 -26.73
N THR A 158 -18.40 -6.14 -25.91
CA THR A 158 -18.31 -4.68 -25.82
C THR A 158 -17.95 -4.09 -27.18
N LEU A 159 -16.91 -4.61 -27.84
CA LEU A 159 -16.44 -4.18 -29.15
C LEU A 159 -17.50 -4.35 -30.26
N ILE A 160 -18.20 -5.47 -30.30
CA ILE A 160 -19.26 -5.70 -31.28
C ILE A 160 -20.37 -4.67 -31.08
N PHE A 161 -20.80 -4.42 -29.84
CA PHE A 161 -21.80 -3.41 -29.56
C PHE A 161 -21.32 -1.99 -29.91
N THR A 162 -20.06 -1.64 -29.66
CA THR A 162 -19.54 -0.32 -30.05
C THR A 162 -19.53 -0.15 -31.57
N VAL A 163 -19.11 -1.17 -32.33
CA VAL A 163 -19.06 -1.15 -33.80
C VAL A 163 -20.47 -1.11 -34.40
N VAL A 164 -21.41 -1.93 -33.92
CA VAL A 164 -22.80 -1.93 -34.39
C VAL A 164 -23.45 -0.55 -34.20
N GLU A 165 -23.18 0.12 -33.07
CA GLU A 165 -23.68 1.48 -32.84
C GLU A 165 -23.04 2.54 -33.75
N ILE A 166 -21.82 2.31 -34.23
CA ILE A 166 -21.16 3.20 -35.21
C ILE A 166 -21.74 2.99 -36.62
N SER A 167 -22.04 1.75 -37.00
CA SER A 167 -22.48 1.40 -38.36
C SER A 167 -23.92 1.77 -38.69
N GLY A 168 -24.72 2.25 -37.73
CA GLY A 168 -26.06 2.81 -38.00
C GLY A 168 -27.09 1.84 -38.62
N GLY A 169 -26.89 0.53 -38.48
CA GLY A 169 -27.70 -0.51 -39.14
C GLY A 169 -29.11 -0.68 -38.58
N ARG A 170 -30.06 -1.09 -39.44
CA ARG A 170 -31.49 -1.33 -39.15
C ARG A 170 -31.79 -2.44 -38.12
N GLU A 171 -30.79 -3.25 -37.74
CA GLU A 171 -30.88 -4.29 -36.69
C GLU A 171 -30.90 -3.74 -35.24
N HIS A 172 -30.83 -2.42 -35.10
CA HIS A 172 -30.75 -1.64 -33.86
C HIS A 172 -31.77 -2.03 -32.76
N ILE A 173 -32.95 -2.53 -33.14
CA ILE A 173 -34.10 -2.67 -32.22
C ILE A 173 -34.07 -4.02 -31.46
N ARG A 174 -33.61 -5.12 -32.08
CA ARG A 174 -33.68 -6.47 -31.46
C ARG A 174 -32.47 -6.79 -30.59
N PHE A 175 -31.28 -6.29 -30.97
CA PHE A 175 -30.05 -6.44 -30.19
C PHE A 175 -29.98 -5.52 -28.96
N SER A 176 -30.68 -4.37 -28.96
CA SER A 176 -30.69 -3.40 -27.85
C SER A 176 -31.14 -4.02 -26.52
N ARG A 177 -32.19 -4.86 -26.55
CA ARG A 177 -32.81 -5.39 -25.32
C ARG A 177 -31.96 -6.45 -24.62
N MET A 178 -31.18 -7.23 -25.38
CA MET A 178 -30.30 -8.27 -24.84
C MET A 178 -28.93 -7.71 -24.43
N ARG A 179 -28.47 -6.62 -25.07
CA ARG A 179 -27.17 -5.96 -24.84
C ARG A 179 -26.82 -5.81 -23.37
N LYS A 180 -27.78 -5.36 -22.57
CA LYS A 180 -27.63 -5.10 -21.14
C LYS A 180 -27.10 -6.29 -20.33
N TYR A 181 -27.51 -7.52 -20.68
CA TYR A 181 -27.18 -8.70 -19.88
C TYR A 181 -25.76 -9.20 -20.14
N TRP A 182 -25.24 -8.96 -21.35
CA TRP A 182 -23.95 -9.49 -21.80
C TRP A 182 -22.78 -8.54 -21.59
N LEU A 183 -23.06 -7.26 -21.30
CA LEU A 183 -22.02 -6.28 -21.02
C LEU A 183 -21.34 -6.54 -19.67
N PRO A 184 -20.04 -6.22 -19.54
CA PRO A 184 -19.30 -6.38 -18.28
C PRO A 184 -19.92 -5.64 -17.08
N SER A 185 -20.52 -4.47 -17.29
CA SER A 185 -21.29 -3.71 -16.27
C SER A 185 -22.71 -4.23 -16.01
N GLY A 186 -23.12 -5.24 -16.77
CA GLY A 186 -24.46 -5.81 -16.76
C GLY A 186 -24.72 -6.74 -15.57
N PRO A 187 -26.00 -7.04 -15.27
CA PRO A 187 -26.40 -7.79 -14.08
C PRO A 187 -25.96 -9.27 -14.09
N VAL A 188 -25.51 -9.80 -15.22
CA VAL A 188 -25.00 -11.18 -15.31
C VAL A 188 -23.48 -11.20 -15.21
N ALA A 189 -22.79 -10.43 -16.06
CA ALA A 189 -21.32 -10.45 -16.09
C ALA A 189 -20.68 -9.80 -14.85
N LEU A 190 -21.26 -8.72 -14.33
CA LEU A 190 -20.67 -7.96 -13.21
C LEU A 190 -20.54 -8.81 -11.93
N PRO A 191 -21.55 -9.62 -11.49
CA PRO A 191 -21.37 -10.56 -10.39
C PRO A 191 -20.23 -11.57 -10.58
N PHE A 192 -20.02 -12.09 -11.80
CA PHE A 192 -18.89 -13.00 -12.07
C PHE A 192 -17.55 -12.27 -11.97
N ILE A 193 -17.48 -11.02 -12.45
CA ILE A 193 -16.29 -10.16 -12.28
C ILE A 193 -16.01 -9.90 -10.79
N LEU A 194 -17.05 -9.58 -10.02
CA LEU A 194 -16.95 -9.38 -8.58
C LEU A 194 -16.44 -10.62 -7.86
N LEU A 195 -16.98 -11.80 -8.19
CA LEU A 195 -16.53 -13.06 -7.62
C LEU A 195 -15.05 -13.34 -7.94
N ALA A 196 -14.65 -13.11 -9.19
CA ALA A 196 -13.27 -13.25 -9.63
C ALA A 196 -12.33 -12.31 -8.85
N LEU A 197 -12.71 -11.05 -8.66
CA LEU A 197 -11.92 -10.08 -7.89
C LEU A 197 -11.93 -10.40 -6.38
N ALA A 198 -13.06 -10.80 -5.80
CA ALA A 198 -13.14 -11.13 -4.38
C ALA A 198 -12.22 -12.30 -3.98
N LYS A 199 -11.95 -13.23 -4.92
CA LYS A 199 -11.03 -14.36 -4.73
C LYS A 199 -9.75 -14.24 -5.56
N GLY A 200 -9.47 -13.05 -6.09
CA GLY A 200 -8.46 -12.87 -7.13
C GLY A 200 -7.02 -13.00 -6.66
N HIS A 201 -6.76 -12.91 -5.35
CA HIS A 201 -5.44 -13.18 -4.76
C HIS A 201 -4.93 -14.60 -5.07
N ARG A 202 -5.83 -15.55 -5.37
CA ARG A 202 -5.48 -16.93 -5.75
C ARG A 202 -5.42 -17.18 -7.26
N ILE A 203 -5.82 -16.21 -8.08
CA ILE A 203 -5.87 -16.30 -9.54
C ILE A 203 -4.63 -15.58 -10.07
N ASN A 204 -3.53 -16.33 -10.16
CA ASN A 204 -2.21 -15.76 -10.42
C ASN A 204 -1.30 -16.64 -11.29
N THR A 205 -1.85 -17.61 -12.02
CA THR A 205 -1.07 -18.53 -12.85
C THR A 205 -0.99 -18.08 -14.31
N ILE A 206 -2.13 -18.06 -15.02
CA ILE A 206 -2.24 -17.68 -16.44
C ILE A 206 -2.86 -16.29 -16.58
N PHE A 207 -3.80 -15.94 -15.69
CA PHE A 207 -4.49 -14.65 -15.73
C PHE A 207 -4.29 -13.90 -14.41
N PRO A 208 -3.10 -13.31 -14.19
CA PRO A 208 -2.76 -12.66 -12.94
C PRO A 208 -3.60 -11.40 -12.72
N LEU A 209 -4.57 -11.49 -11.81
CA LEU A 209 -5.49 -10.38 -11.54
C LEU A 209 -4.81 -9.16 -10.92
N SER A 210 -3.64 -9.32 -10.29
CA SER A 210 -2.82 -8.20 -9.82
C SER A 210 -2.32 -7.29 -10.96
N ARG A 211 -2.19 -7.85 -12.18
CA ARG A 211 -1.73 -7.13 -13.36
C ARG A 211 -2.86 -6.77 -14.32
N LEU A 212 -3.80 -7.70 -14.53
CA LEU A 212 -4.87 -7.58 -15.53
C LEU A 212 -6.20 -7.09 -14.93
N GLY A 213 -6.33 -7.13 -13.60
CA GLY A 213 -7.51 -6.63 -12.89
C GLY A 213 -7.84 -5.16 -13.17
N PRO A 214 -6.86 -4.23 -13.27
CA PRO A 214 -7.16 -2.85 -13.67
C PRO A 214 -7.77 -2.73 -15.08
N ALA A 215 -7.32 -3.54 -16.04
CA ALA A 215 -7.91 -3.55 -17.38
C ALA A 215 -9.35 -4.11 -17.36
N LEU A 216 -9.61 -5.12 -16.53
CA LEU A 216 -10.95 -5.65 -16.30
C LEU A 216 -11.88 -4.59 -15.67
N LEU A 217 -11.41 -3.85 -14.67
CA LEU A 217 -12.17 -2.75 -14.07
C LEU A 217 -12.43 -1.62 -15.09
N GLN A 218 -11.43 -1.24 -15.90
CA GLN A 218 -11.62 -0.27 -16.98
C GLN A 218 -12.65 -0.73 -18.02
N LEU A 219 -12.68 -2.02 -18.36
CA LEU A 219 -13.71 -2.58 -19.24
C LEU A 219 -15.13 -2.45 -18.64
N VAL A 220 -15.28 -2.64 -17.33
CA VAL A 220 -16.54 -2.38 -16.62
C VAL A 220 -16.91 -0.89 -16.67
N HIS A 221 -15.96 0.02 -16.42
CA HIS A 221 -16.19 1.46 -16.50
C HIS A 221 -16.64 1.90 -17.91
N ILE A 222 -15.93 1.43 -18.94
CA ILE A 222 -16.24 1.72 -20.34
C ILE A 222 -17.66 1.24 -20.67
N SER A 223 -17.99 -0.01 -20.35
CA SER A 223 -19.32 -0.57 -20.63
C SER A 223 -20.44 0.14 -19.86
N ALA A 224 -20.20 0.60 -18.62
CA ALA A 224 -21.19 1.37 -17.85
C ALA A 224 -21.45 2.77 -18.41
N ILE A 225 -20.41 3.48 -18.85
CA ILE A 225 -20.56 4.83 -19.43
C ILE A 225 -21.08 4.78 -20.86
N ALA A 226 -20.61 3.82 -21.66
CA ALA A 226 -20.94 3.69 -23.07
C ALA A 226 -22.41 3.37 -23.35
N PHE A 227 -23.01 2.50 -22.55
CA PHE A 227 -24.31 1.91 -22.84
C PHE A 227 -25.32 2.26 -21.74
N GLU A 228 -26.27 3.13 -22.05
CA GLU A 228 -27.37 3.46 -21.13
C GLU A 228 -28.41 2.34 -21.06
N ASN A 229 -28.97 2.12 -19.87
CA ASN A 229 -30.05 1.16 -19.66
C ASN A 229 -31.41 1.69 -20.18
N GLU A 230 -31.94 1.09 -21.25
CA GLU A 230 -33.26 1.41 -21.81
C GLU A 230 -34.40 0.68 -21.05
N ALA A 231 -34.47 0.81 -19.73
CA ALA A 231 -35.61 0.27 -18.99
C ALA A 231 -36.84 1.21 -19.12
N GLU A 232 -37.95 0.64 -19.59
CA GLU A 232 -39.26 1.30 -19.77
C GLU A 232 -39.83 1.81 -18.43
N GLU A 233 -39.63 1.06 -17.34
CA GLU A 233 -40.05 1.47 -15.99
C GLU A 233 -38.93 2.18 -15.24
N ASN A 234 -39.23 3.37 -14.71
CA ASN A 234 -38.29 4.22 -13.96
C ASN A 234 -37.71 3.50 -12.72
N VAL A 235 -38.50 2.67 -12.04
CA VAL A 235 -38.06 1.94 -10.83
C VAL A 235 -37.08 0.82 -11.17
N LYS A 236 -37.40 0.01 -12.18
CA LYS A 236 -36.49 -1.05 -12.68
C LYS A 236 -35.18 -0.43 -13.14
N TYR A 237 -35.24 0.66 -13.91
CA TYR A 237 -34.04 1.40 -14.32
C TYR A 237 -33.16 1.78 -13.14
N ALA A 238 -33.73 2.46 -12.14
CA ALA A 238 -32.98 2.92 -10.98
C ALA A 238 -32.35 1.76 -10.21
N LEU A 239 -33.09 0.66 -9.99
CA LEU A 239 -32.57 -0.52 -9.31
C LEU A 239 -31.34 -1.10 -10.02
N PHE A 240 -31.39 -1.21 -11.35
CA PHE A 240 -30.28 -1.74 -12.12
C PHE A 240 -29.06 -0.83 -12.11
N GLU A 241 -29.26 0.48 -12.28
CA GLU A 241 -28.16 1.45 -12.21
C GLU A 241 -27.51 1.49 -10.82
N VAL A 242 -28.31 1.46 -9.74
CA VAL A 242 -27.78 1.37 -8.36
C VAL A 242 -27.01 0.08 -8.15
N SER A 243 -27.47 -1.05 -8.71
CA SER A 243 -26.74 -2.31 -8.65
C SER A 243 -25.40 -2.23 -9.41
N THR A 244 -25.37 -1.58 -10.58
CA THR A 244 -24.13 -1.35 -11.33
C THR A 244 -23.18 -0.43 -10.56
N VAL A 245 -23.68 0.64 -9.95
CA VAL A 245 -22.89 1.54 -9.08
C VAL A 245 -22.27 0.76 -7.91
N SER A 246 -23.08 -0.01 -7.19
CA SER A 246 -22.60 -0.82 -6.06
C SER A 246 -21.56 -1.85 -6.52
N GLY A 247 -21.80 -2.51 -7.66
CA GLY A 247 -20.85 -3.47 -8.22
C GLY A 247 -19.55 -2.84 -8.68
N ILE A 248 -19.55 -1.64 -9.27
CA ILE A 248 -18.31 -0.91 -9.59
C ILE A 248 -17.53 -0.59 -8.32
N LEU A 249 -18.19 -0.08 -7.28
CA LEU A 249 -17.53 0.24 -6.00
C LEU A 249 -16.91 -1.00 -5.33
N HIS A 250 -17.62 -2.13 -5.32
CA HIS A 250 -17.09 -3.39 -4.79
C HIS A 250 -15.96 -3.95 -5.65
N ALA A 251 -16.07 -3.89 -6.97
CA ALA A 251 -15.01 -4.32 -7.88
C ALA A 251 -13.72 -3.53 -7.62
N SER A 252 -13.85 -2.21 -7.43
CA SER A 252 -12.72 -1.34 -7.10
C SER A 252 -12.10 -1.64 -5.75
N LEU A 253 -12.90 -1.92 -4.71
CA LEU A 253 -12.41 -2.34 -3.39
C LEU A 253 -11.67 -3.69 -3.45
N TYR A 254 -12.26 -4.68 -4.11
CA TYR A 254 -11.63 -5.99 -4.25
C TYR A 254 -10.36 -5.90 -5.08
N LEU A 255 -10.35 -5.09 -6.13
CA LEU A 255 -9.15 -4.85 -6.91
C LEU A 255 -8.06 -4.22 -6.05
N ASP A 256 -8.38 -3.20 -5.23
CA ASP A 256 -7.42 -2.61 -4.30
C ASP A 256 -6.81 -3.67 -3.38
N SER A 257 -7.62 -4.57 -2.82
CA SER A 257 -7.12 -5.65 -1.97
C SER A 257 -6.17 -6.62 -2.68
N ILE A 258 -6.27 -6.76 -4.01
CA ILE A 258 -5.38 -7.60 -4.82
C ILE A 258 -4.10 -6.84 -5.20
N ILE A 259 -4.23 -5.60 -5.68
CA ILE A 259 -3.13 -4.88 -6.33
C ILE A 259 -2.25 -4.12 -5.34
N LEU A 260 -2.79 -3.62 -4.21
CA LEU A 260 -1.99 -2.85 -3.25
C LEU A 260 -0.85 -3.70 -2.70
N PRO A 261 -1.08 -4.91 -2.15
CA PRO A 261 0.00 -5.76 -1.67
C PRO A 261 1.01 -6.12 -2.78
N TYR A 262 0.52 -6.31 -4.00
CA TYR A 262 1.36 -6.63 -5.15
C TYR A 262 2.28 -5.46 -5.55
N TYR A 263 1.76 -4.24 -5.67
CA TYR A 263 2.56 -3.06 -6.03
C TYR A 263 3.49 -2.64 -4.88
N THR A 264 3.00 -2.64 -3.64
CA THR A 264 3.85 -2.34 -2.47
C THR A 264 4.90 -3.42 -2.24
N GLY A 265 4.55 -4.69 -2.46
CA GLY A 265 5.47 -5.82 -2.32
C GLY A 265 6.55 -5.82 -3.40
N LEU A 266 6.19 -5.49 -4.64
CA LEU A 266 7.18 -5.34 -5.71
C LEU A 266 8.12 -4.16 -5.45
N ASP A 267 7.61 -3.04 -4.96
CA ASP A 267 8.42 -1.90 -4.52
C ASP A 267 9.37 -2.31 -3.39
N ALA A 268 8.88 -3.09 -2.42
CA ALA A 268 9.71 -3.66 -1.37
C ALA A 268 10.82 -4.56 -1.92
N LEU A 269 10.53 -5.43 -2.88
CA LEU A 269 11.50 -6.35 -3.49
C LEU A 269 12.56 -5.62 -4.32
N VAL A 270 12.17 -4.61 -5.09
CA VAL A 270 13.08 -3.89 -5.99
C VAL A 270 13.97 -2.89 -5.24
N THR A 271 13.46 -2.28 -4.17
CA THR A 271 14.19 -1.24 -3.42
C THR A 271 15.02 -1.76 -2.24
N SER A 272 15.00 -3.07 -2.03
CA SER A 272 15.68 -3.71 -0.90
C SER A 272 16.94 -4.47 -1.31
N THR A 273 17.74 -4.83 -0.31
CA THR A 273 18.98 -5.61 -0.46
C THR A 273 18.94 -6.80 0.48
N PHE A 274 19.40 -7.96 0.04
CA PHE A 274 19.56 -9.11 0.92
C PHE A 274 20.50 -8.77 2.08
N SER A 275 20.11 -9.10 3.31
CA SER A 275 20.91 -8.78 4.50
C SER A 275 22.19 -9.61 4.57
N GLY A 276 22.21 -10.79 3.94
CA GLY A 276 23.29 -11.76 4.04
C GLY A 276 23.30 -12.53 5.37
N GLU A 277 22.47 -12.17 6.34
CA GLU A 277 22.35 -12.84 7.64
C GLU A 277 21.43 -14.07 7.58
N CYS A 278 20.44 -14.07 6.69
CA CYS A 278 19.63 -15.24 6.41
C CYS A 278 19.24 -15.33 4.93
N ILE A 279 18.96 -16.56 4.45
CA ILE A 279 18.76 -16.88 3.02
C ILE A 279 17.58 -16.10 2.40
N SER A 280 16.60 -15.71 3.20
CA SER A 280 15.40 -14.98 2.77
C SER A 280 15.28 -13.56 3.36
N CYS A 281 16.26 -13.10 4.14
CA CYS A 281 16.18 -11.83 4.84
C CYS A 281 16.51 -10.69 3.91
N VAL A 282 15.61 -9.71 3.86
CA VAL A 282 15.69 -8.58 2.95
C VAL A 282 15.68 -7.29 3.77
N CYS A 283 16.81 -6.59 3.80
CA CYS A 283 16.96 -5.29 4.44
C CYS A 283 16.52 -4.18 3.49
N ARG A 284 15.60 -3.33 3.96
CA ARG A 284 15.08 -2.19 3.19
C ARG A 284 15.97 -0.97 3.35
N LYS A 285 16.09 -0.20 2.27
CA LYS A 285 16.77 1.11 2.27
C LYS A 285 15.83 2.28 2.57
N GLU A 286 14.54 2.09 2.33
CA GLU A 286 13.54 3.15 2.41
C GLU A 286 12.20 2.65 2.99
N ILE A 287 11.41 3.58 3.53
CA ILE A 287 10.06 3.31 4.02
C ILE A 287 9.09 3.01 2.86
N LEU A 288 8.21 2.03 3.05
CA LEU A 288 7.14 1.72 2.10
C LEU A 288 6.04 2.78 2.18
N VAL A 289 5.58 3.23 1.00
CA VAL A 289 4.44 4.13 0.88
C VAL A 289 3.24 3.32 0.41
N VAL A 290 2.05 3.59 0.94
CA VAL A 290 0.83 2.89 0.53
C VAL A 290 0.59 3.11 -0.98
N GLY A 291 0.49 2.01 -1.73
CA GLY A 291 0.39 2.02 -3.19
C GLY A 291 1.73 1.83 -3.92
N GLY A 292 2.86 1.88 -3.21
CA GLY A 292 4.21 1.74 -3.77
C GLY A 292 4.65 2.98 -4.56
N ARG A 293 5.96 3.14 -4.76
CA ARG A 293 6.52 4.25 -5.56
C ARG A 293 6.62 3.93 -7.05
N LEU A 294 6.81 2.65 -7.38
CA LEU A 294 6.94 2.20 -8.78
C LEU A 294 5.62 2.31 -9.56
N VAL A 295 4.49 1.96 -8.94
CA VAL A 295 3.17 1.99 -9.57
C VAL A 295 2.13 2.55 -8.61
N VAL A 296 1.89 3.85 -8.69
CA VAL A 296 0.81 4.48 -7.91
C VAL A 296 -0.50 4.27 -8.66
N TYR A 297 -1.26 3.23 -8.29
CA TYR A 297 -2.61 2.99 -8.79
C TYR A 297 -3.52 2.42 -7.70
N ARG A 298 -4.79 2.84 -7.74
CA ARG A 298 -5.87 2.36 -6.88
C ARG A 298 -7.13 2.11 -7.70
N GLY A 299 -7.87 1.05 -7.38
CA GLY A 299 -9.23 0.82 -7.85
C GLY A 299 -10.17 1.92 -7.35
N TRP A 300 -10.07 2.35 -6.09
CA TRP A 300 -10.69 3.59 -5.59
C TRP A 300 -9.94 4.83 -6.10
N SER A 301 -10.05 5.08 -7.40
CA SER A 301 -9.50 6.26 -8.06
C SER A 301 -10.55 7.34 -8.31
N ALA A 302 -10.08 8.54 -8.64
CA ALA A 302 -10.92 9.63 -9.13
C ALA A 302 -11.78 9.20 -10.33
N THR A 303 -11.27 8.29 -11.17
CA THR A 303 -11.99 7.71 -12.31
C THR A 303 -13.22 6.93 -11.87
N THR A 304 -13.08 6.05 -10.87
CA THR A 304 -14.19 5.27 -10.30
C THR A 304 -15.27 6.19 -9.72
N PHE A 305 -14.89 7.19 -8.92
CA PHE A 305 -15.84 8.15 -8.36
C PHE A 305 -16.53 9.01 -9.42
N SER A 306 -15.82 9.41 -10.48
CA SER A 306 -16.37 10.14 -11.61
C SER A 306 -17.40 9.30 -12.38
N VAL A 307 -17.10 8.03 -12.64
CA VAL A 307 -18.02 7.08 -13.28
C VAL A 307 -19.26 6.88 -12.43
N VAL A 308 -19.10 6.56 -11.15
CA VAL A 308 -20.22 6.40 -10.20
C VAL A 308 -21.06 7.67 -10.11
N GLY A 309 -20.43 8.84 -9.98
CA GLY A 309 -21.12 10.13 -9.95
C GLY A 309 -21.94 10.39 -11.22
N THR A 310 -21.41 10.00 -12.38
CA THR A 310 -22.13 10.09 -13.66
C THR A 310 -23.36 9.16 -13.70
N LEU A 311 -23.23 7.92 -13.21
CA LEU A 311 -24.36 6.98 -13.13
C LEU A 311 -25.42 7.48 -12.14
N CYS A 312 -25.02 7.95 -10.97
CA CYS A 312 -25.92 8.57 -9.99
C CYS A 312 -26.66 9.77 -10.58
N LEU A 313 -25.96 10.63 -11.32
CA LEU A 313 -26.59 11.76 -12.00
C LEU A 313 -27.59 11.29 -13.06
N ARG A 314 -27.31 10.22 -13.81
CA ARG A 314 -28.27 9.63 -14.78
C ARG A 314 -29.57 9.21 -14.09
N ILE A 315 -29.48 8.58 -12.91
CA ILE A 315 -30.65 8.21 -12.10
C ILE A 315 -31.43 9.46 -11.70
N VAL A 316 -30.77 10.45 -11.11
CA VAL A 316 -31.42 11.68 -10.64
C VAL A 316 -32.07 12.45 -11.80
N CYS A 317 -31.37 12.58 -12.93
CA CYS A 317 -31.92 13.26 -14.12
C CYS A 317 -33.10 12.53 -14.74
N LYS A 318 -33.17 11.19 -14.63
CA LYS A 318 -34.31 10.43 -15.14
C LYS A 318 -35.53 10.51 -14.22
N LEU A 319 -35.30 10.59 -12.90
CA LEU A 319 -36.36 10.71 -11.90
C LEU A 319 -36.86 12.15 -11.72
N SER A 320 -35.99 13.15 -11.91
CA SER A 320 -36.32 14.57 -11.80
C SER A 320 -36.86 15.11 -13.12
N MET A 321 -38.10 15.59 -13.13
CA MET A 321 -38.76 16.13 -14.33
C MET A 321 -38.42 17.60 -14.61
N GLU A 322 -37.63 18.25 -13.76
CA GLU A 322 -37.42 19.71 -13.77
C GLU A 322 -36.01 20.12 -14.26
N GLY A 323 -35.95 21.08 -15.18
CA GLY A 323 -34.68 21.74 -15.58
C GLY A 323 -33.85 21.04 -16.68
N LYS A 324 -34.49 20.57 -17.76
CA LYS A 324 -33.88 19.81 -18.88
C LYS A 324 -32.59 20.42 -19.48
N GLY A 325 -32.41 21.74 -19.48
CA GLY A 325 -31.25 22.38 -20.12
C GLY A 325 -29.93 22.25 -19.34
N ARG A 326 -29.94 22.63 -18.04
CA ARG A 326 -28.73 22.60 -17.19
C ARG A 326 -28.31 21.17 -16.86
N SER A 327 -29.26 20.25 -16.65
CA SER A 327 -28.97 18.85 -16.34
C SER A 327 -28.29 18.12 -17.51
N VAL A 328 -28.71 18.38 -18.75
CA VAL A 328 -28.11 17.81 -19.96
C VAL A 328 -26.67 18.30 -20.17
N LEU A 329 -26.40 19.58 -19.91
CA LEU A 329 -25.04 20.13 -20.01
C LEU A 329 -24.10 19.47 -18.98
N ILE A 330 -24.52 19.41 -17.71
CA ILE A 330 -23.71 18.81 -16.63
C ILE A 330 -23.45 17.33 -16.92
N LYS A 331 -24.47 16.58 -17.34
CA LYS A 331 -24.34 15.18 -17.77
C LYS A 331 -23.28 15.02 -18.87
N SER A 332 -23.34 15.85 -19.91
CA SER A 332 -22.38 15.78 -21.01
C SER A 332 -20.95 16.08 -20.57
N MET A 333 -20.75 17.06 -19.68
CA MET A 333 -19.42 17.40 -19.16
C MET A 333 -18.83 16.27 -18.31
N LEU A 334 -19.61 15.68 -17.41
CA LEU A 334 -19.17 14.56 -16.58
C LEU A 334 -18.81 13.33 -17.40
N GLU A 335 -19.59 13.02 -18.44
CA GLU A 335 -19.25 11.92 -19.34
C GLU A 335 -17.92 12.16 -20.08
N ILE A 336 -17.67 13.38 -20.56
CA ILE A 336 -16.39 13.72 -21.21
C ILE A 336 -15.25 13.57 -20.20
N MET A 337 -15.42 14.07 -18.98
CA MET A 337 -14.44 13.93 -17.90
C MET A 337 -14.16 12.45 -17.58
N CYS A 338 -15.18 11.59 -17.55
CA CYS A 338 -15.00 10.15 -17.37
C CYS A 338 -14.10 9.55 -18.46
N TRP A 339 -14.37 9.83 -19.73
CA TRP A 339 -13.55 9.28 -20.83
C TRP A 339 -12.10 9.76 -20.77
N ILE A 340 -11.87 11.01 -20.38
CA ILE A 340 -10.51 11.54 -20.19
C ILE A 340 -9.79 10.80 -19.05
N LEU A 341 -10.45 10.65 -17.89
CA LEU A 341 -9.86 9.96 -16.74
C LEU A 341 -9.60 8.47 -17.04
N ILE A 342 -10.53 7.79 -17.71
CA ILE A 342 -10.34 6.39 -18.13
C ILE A 342 -9.14 6.27 -19.10
N ALA A 343 -9.00 7.19 -20.05
CA ALA A 343 -7.87 7.23 -20.97
C ALA A 343 -6.54 7.49 -20.22
N MET A 344 -6.53 8.44 -19.29
CA MET A 344 -5.34 8.75 -18.47
C MET A 344 -4.91 7.55 -17.63
N ASP A 345 -5.84 6.88 -16.94
CA ASP A 345 -5.54 5.67 -16.17
C ASP A 345 -5.01 4.55 -17.08
N CYS A 346 -5.58 4.37 -18.26
CA CYS A 346 -5.14 3.36 -19.23
C CYS A 346 -3.71 3.63 -19.72
N VAL A 347 -3.39 4.88 -20.04
CA VAL A 347 -2.03 5.28 -20.48
C VAL A 347 -1.04 5.16 -19.32
N HIS A 348 -1.41 5.62 -18.12
CA HIS A 348 -0.57 5.52 -16.92
C HIS A 348 -0.18 4.07 -16.62
N LEU A 349 -1.17 3.16 -16.62
CA LEU A 349 -0.96 1.74 -16.37
C LEU A 349 -0.16 1.06 -17.50
N MET A 350 -0.29 1.52 -18.73
CA MET A 350 0.50 1.02 -19.86
C MET A 350 1.98 1.42 -19.75
N ILE A 351 2.27 2.66 -19.33
CA ILE A 351 3.64 3.20 -19.25
C ILE A 351 4.37 2.68 -18.00
N ASN A 352 3.72 2.74 -16.83
CA ASN A 352 4.41 2.56 -15.56
C ASN A 352 4.44 1.10 -15.06
N SER A 353 4.00 0.11 -15.85
CA SER A 353 3.97 -1.29 -15.40
C SER A 353 5.38 -1.93 -15.33
N PRO A 354 5.84 -2.37 -14.14
CA PRO A 354 7.24 -2.62 -13.81
C PRO A 354 7.75 -4.04 -14.17
N GLN A 355 7.46 -4.52 -15.39
CA GLN A 355 7.99 -5.78 -15.99
C GLN A 355 7.19 -7.09 -15.75
N GLY A 356 7.47 -8.09 -16.60
CA GLY A 356 6.88 -9.44 -16.66
C GLY A 356 5.59 -9.52 -17.49
N GLY A 357 5.65 -10.03 -18.73
CA GLY A 357 4.50 -10.25 -19.63
C GLY A 357 4.11 -9.05 -20.52
N SER A 358 5.06 -8.45 -21.25
CA SER A 358 4.84 -7.25 -22.08
C SER A 358 3.73 -7.43 -23.12
N LEU A 359 3.58 -8.62 -23.70
CA LEU A 359 2.60 -8.89 -24.76
C LEU A 359 1.16 -8.93 -24.24
N GLU A 360 0.90 -9.65 -23.14
CA GLU A 360 -0.45 -9.79 -22.57
C GLU A 360 -0.97 -8.46 -22.02
N LYS A 361 -0.11 -7.71 -21.32
CA LYS A 361 -0.44 -6.38 -20.80
C LYS A 361 -0.67 -5.39 -21.95
N GLY A 362 0.23 -5.37 -22.92
CA GLY A 362 0.12 -4.52 -24.11
C GLY A 362 -1.16 -4.80 -24.88
N ALA A 363 -1.53 -6.07 -25.03
CA ALA A 363 -2.78 -6.47 -25.66
C ALA A 363 -4.01 -6.05 -24.82
N ALA A 364 -3.99 -6.24 -23.50
CA ALA A 364 -5.10 -5.88 -22.62
C ALA A 364 -5.37 -4.37 -22.60
N PHE A 365 -4.38 -3.55 -22.25
CA PHE A 365 -4.54 -2.10 -22.21
C PHE A 365 -4.64 -1.49 -23.62
N GLY A 366 -3.99 -2.07 -24.62
CA GLY A 366 -4.16 -1.69 -26.02
C GLY A 366 -5.58 -1.92 -26.52
N GLY A 367 -6.19 -3.07 -26.19
CA GLY A 367 -7.60 -3.35 -26.50
C GLY A 367 -8.54 -2.37 -25.81
N VAL A 368 -8.34 -2.10 -24.52
CA VAL A 368 -9.11 -1.08 -23.77
C VAL A 368 -8.97 0.29 -24.43
N PHE A 369 -7.75 0.69 -24.81
CA PHE A 369 -7.50 1.95 -25.51
C PHE A 369 -8.23 2.04 -26.86
N VAL A 370 -8.26 0.95 -27.63
CA VAL A 370 -9.04 0.87 -28.88
C VAL A 370 -10.52 1.12 -28.62
N LEU A 371 -11.12 0.54 -27.58
CA LEU A 371 -12.52 0.80 -27.22
C LEU A 371 -12.76 2.28 -26.87
N ILE A 372 -11.84 2.90 -26.12
CA ILE A 372 -11.92 4.33 -25.81
C ILE A 372 -11.89 5.16 -27.09
N CYS A 373 -10.95 4.89 -28.00
CA CYS A 373 -10.85 5.59 -29.29
C CYS A 373 -12.11 5.44 -30.13
N LEU A 374 -12.65 4.22 -30.27
CA LEU A 374 -13.89 3.97 -31.02
C LEU A 374 -15.07 4.75 -30.44
N HIS A 375 -15.21 4.81 -29.12
CA HIS A 375 -16.27 5.58 -28.47
C HIS A 375 -16.11 7.09 -28.67
N VAL A 376 -14.89 7.63 -28.55
CA VAL A 376 -14.62 9.05 -28.79
C VAL A 376 -14.92 9.40 -30.26
N LEU A 377 -14.47 8.57 -31.21
CA LEU A 377 -14.75 8.75 -32.63
C LEU A 377 -16.25 8.76 -32.92
N ARG A 378 -17.00 7.82 -32.34
CA ARG A 378 -18.47 7.82 -32.45
C ARG A 378 -19.07 9.11 -31.91
N LYS A 379 -18.68 9.55 -30.70
CA LYS A 379 -19.24 10.74 -30.07
C LYS A 379 -18.98 11.98 -30.92
N VAL A 380 -17.78 12.14 -31.46
CA VAL A 380 -17.42 13.23 -32.38
C VAL A 380 -18.22 13.14 -33.68
N GLY A 381 -18.31 11.95 -34.29
CA GLY A 381 -19.09 11.72 -35.51
C GLY A 381 -20.54 12.13 -35.38
N THR A 382 -21.23 11.70 -34.31
CA THR A 382 -22.63 12.08 -34.07
C THR A 382 -22.83 13.59 -33.86
N GLN A 383 -21.87 14.28 -33.24
CA GLN A 383 -21.92 15.73 -33.05
C GLN A 383 -21.72 16.49 -34.37
N LEU A 384 -20.82 16.00 -35.23
CA LEU A 384 -20.61 16.57 -36.57
C LEU A 384 -21.84 16.40 -37.46
N THR A 385 -22.49 15.23 -37.44
CA THR A 385 -23.75 15.01 -38.19
C THR A 385 -24.86 15.95 -37.71
N LYS A 386 -25.02 16.13 -36.39
CA LYS A 386 -26.00 17.06 -35.82
C LYS A 386 -25.73 18.51 -36.22
N ARG A 387 -24.48 18.97 -36.16
CA ARG A 387 -24.09 20.33 -36.61
C ARG A 387 -24.25 20.51 -38.11
N GLY A 388 -23.91 19.50 -38.92
CA GLY A 388 -24.07 19.55 -40.38
C GLY A 388 -25.53 19.60 -40.84
N LEU A 389 -26.45 18.99 -40.10
CA LEU A 389 -27.89 19.11 -40.33
C LEU A 389 -28.43 20.50 -39.92
N SER A 390 -27.94 21.06 -38.80
CA SER A 390 -28.33 22.39 -38.32
C SER A 390 -27.80 23.57 -39.15
N ILE A 391 -26.86 23.36 -40.08
CA ILE A 391 -26.33 24.38 -41.00
C ILE A 391 -27.10 24.36 -42.35
N LYS A 392 -27.90 23.31 -42.60
CA LYS A 392 -28.68 23.14 -43.83
C LYS A 392 -30.15 23.58 -43.69
N GLU A 393 -30.62 23.83 -42.47
CA GLU A 393 -31.86 24.54 -42.14
C GLU A 393 -31.54 26.01 -41.88
#